data_AF-A0A2V5SSH7-F1
#
_entry.id   AF-A0A2V5SSH7-F1
#
_cell.length_a   1.000
_cell.length_b   1.000
_cell.length_c   1.000
_cell.angle_alpha   90.00
_cell.angle_beta   90.00
_cell.angle_gamma   90.00
#
_symmetry.space_group_name_H-M   'P 1'
#
loop_
_entity.id
_entity.type
_entity.pdbx_description
1 polymer ?
#
loop_
_entity_poly.entity_id
_entity_poly.type
_entity_poly.pdbx_seq_one_letter_code
_entity_poly.pdbx_strand_id
1 'polypeptide(L)'
;MTMPLIVLALGAILLSVVLTPAWPWLHDYLIGEPVHFEFGRLIQPMLFISLVLVGAGIAVGFWMYRKAGLPDRGRPAEVDPLEYLHPALFRFLANKIWIDELYDRTVIAFSWMAARLSDWMDRYFWDGLVRGLGGLGQLVGIFTTSIDEHGINAGVDETTAGTRGL
;
A
#
# COMPACT_ATOMS: atom_id res chain seq x y z
N MET A 1 -7.52 -23.58 -20.91
CA MET A 1 -8.22 -22.40 -20.36
C MET A 1 -9.72 -22.63 -20.14
N THR A 2 -10.39 -23.49 -20.92
CA THR A 2 -11.82 -23.81 -20.72
C THR A 2 -12.08 -24.66 -19.47
N MET A 3 -11.20 -25.62 -19.15
CA MET A 3 -11.37 -26.50 -17.98
C MET A 3 -11.49 -25.72 -16.64
N PRO A 4 -10.59 -24.76 -16.30
CA PRO A 4 -10.78 -23.93 -15.10
C PRO A 4 -12.09 -23.14 -15.08
N LEU A 5 -12.51 -22.57 -16.22
CA LEU A 5 -13.75 -21.79 -16.32
C LEU A 5 -14.99 -22.66 -16.08
N ILE A 6 -15.00 -23.89 -16.60
CA ILE A 6 -16.11 -24.84 -16.38
C ILE A 6 -16.20 -25.21 -14.90
N VAL A 7 -15.07 -25.49 -14.25
CA VAL A 7 -15.04 -25.80 -12.83
C VAL A 7 -15.57 -24.63 -11.99
N LEU A 8 -15.17 -23.40 -12.30
CA LEU A 8 -15.68 -22.21 -11.62
C LEU A 8 -17.18 -22.00 -11.84
N ALA A 9 -17.68 -22.21 -13.07
CA ALA A 9 -19.11 -22.09 -13.37
C ALA A 9 -19.95 -23.12 -12.61
N LEU A 10 -19.51 -24.38 -12.58
CA LEU A 10 -20.16 -25.43 -11.79
C LEU A 10 -20.15 -25.10 -10.30
N GLY A 11 -19.02 -24.58 -9.78
CA GLY A 11 -18.92 -24.09 -8.40
C GLY A 11 -19.92 -22.98 -8.09
N ALA A 12 -20.03 -21.98 -8.96
CA ALA A 12 -20.98 -20.87 -8.78
C ALA A 12 -22.45 -21.33 -8.80
N ILE A 13 -22.80 -22.27 -9.68
CA ILE A 13 -24.15 -22.86 -9.74
C ILE A 13 -24.44 -23.69 -8.48
N LEU A 14 -23.49 -24.51 -8.04
CA LEU A 14 -23.67 -25.31 -6.82
C LEU A 14 -23.85 -24.42 -5.59
N LEU A 15 -22.98 -23.42 -5.43
CA LEU A 15 -23.02 -22.50 -4.29
C LEU A 15 -24.29 -21.65 -4.27
N SER A 16 -24.84 -21.27 -5.44
CA SER A 16 -26.10 -20.50 -5.47
C SER A 16 -27.31 -21.30 -4.97
N VAL A 17 -27.29 -22.63 -5.09
CA VAL A 17 -28.33 -23.53 -4.54
C VAL A 17 -28.09 -23.85 -3.06
N VAL A 18 -26.83 -24.03 -2.67
CA VAL A 18 -26.47 -24.44 -1.30
C VAL A 18 -26.47 -23.27 -0.30
N LEU A 19 -26.22 -22.03 -0.75
CA LEU A 19 -26.20 -20.82 0.11
C LEU A 19 -27.43 -19.92 -0.14
N THR A 20 -28.60 -20.51 -0.34
CA THR A 20 -29.82 -19.71 -0.53
C THR A 20 -30.29 -19.06 0.78
N PRO A 21 -31.04 -17.95 0.72
CA PRO A 21 -31.64 -17.34 1.91
C PRO A 21 -32.60 -18.26 2.68
N ALA A 22 -33.19 -19.29 2.07
CA ALA A 22 -34.03 -20.26 2.80
C ALA A 22 -33.24 -21.33 3.54
N TRP A 23 -31.95 -21.51 3.21
CA TRP A 23 -31.08 -22.44 3.90
C TRP A 23 -29.73 -21.80 4.24
N PRO A 24 -29.70 -20.83 5.19
CA PRO A 24 -28.51 -20.08 5.55
C PRO A 24 -27.55 -20.89 6.45
N TRP A 25 -27.39 -22.19 6.21
CA TRP A 25 -26.69 -23.11 7.12
C TRP A 25 -25.25 -22.68 7.44
N LEU A 26 -24.53 -22.11 6.46
CA LEU A 26 -23.16 -21.65 6.66
C LEU A 26 -23.11 -20.43 7.59
N HIS A 27 -24.07 -19.52 7.43
CA HIS A 27 -24.19 -18.33 8.29
C HIS A 27 -24.54 -18.73 9.73
N ASP A 28 -25.57 -19.56 9.89
CA ASP A 28 -26.05 -20.02 11.20
C ASP A 28 -24.97 -20.84 11.91
N TYR A 29 -24.24 -21.70 11.19
CA TYR A 29 -23.09 -22.46 11.71
C TYR A 29 -21.97 -21.55 12.23
N LEU A 30 -21.61 -20.49 11.49
CA LEU A 30 -20.54 -19.58 11.87
C LEU A 30 -20.90 -18.73 13.10
N ILE A 31 -22.20 -18.50 13.33
CA ILE A 31 -22.70 -17.67 14.44
C ILE A 31 -23.08 -18.54 15.65
N GLY A 32 -23.20 -19.87 15.47
CA GLY A 32 -23.59 -20.81 16.52
C GLY A 32 -25.11 -20.86 16.75
N GLU A 33 -25.90 -20.39 15.78
CA GLU A 33 -27.36 -20.44 15.81
C GLU A 33 -27.87 -21.77 15.21
N PRO A 34 -29.03 -22.27 15.65
CA PRO A 34 -29.62 -23.45 15.04
C PRO A 34 -30.03 -23.16 13.59
N VAL A 35 -29.77 -24.12 12.70
CA VAL A 35 -30.10 -24.00 11.28
C VAL A 35 -31.61 -24.10 11.09
N HIS A 36 -32.22 -23.05 10.54
CA HIS A 36 -33.65 -23.03 10.20
C HIS A 36 -33.84 -23.04 8.68
N PHE A 37 -34.76 -23.88 8.22
CA PHE A 37 -35.16 -23.90 6.81
C PHE A 37 -36.45 -23.10 6.64
N GLU A 38 -36.38 -21.99 5.90
CA GLU A 38 -37.51 -21.06 5.76
C GLU A 38 -37.77 -20.70 4.29
N PHE A 39 -38.65 -21.46 3.60
CA PHE A 39 -39.03 -21.18 2.21
C PHE A 39 -39.58 -19.76 1.99
N GLY A 40 -40.22 -19.15 3.00
CA GLY A 40 -40.74 -17.79 2.91
C GLY A 40 -39.66 -16.74 2.61
N ARG A 41 -38.40 -17.01 2.96
CA ARG A 41 -37.27 -16.12 2.68
C ARG A 41 -36.93 -16.03 1.19
N LEU A 42 -37.36 -16.98 0.35
CA LEU A 42 -37.17 -16.91 -1.11
C LEU A 42 -38.10 -15.90 -1.80
N ILE A 43 -39.20 -15.51 -1.15
CA ILE A 43 -40.25 -14.66 -1.75
C ILE A 43 -40.25 -13.28 -1.07
N GLN A 44 -39.09 -12.87 -0.54
CA GLN A 44 -38.95 -11.55 0.07
C GLN A 44 -39.14 -10.44 -0.98
N PRO A 45 -39.97 -9.41 -0.71
CA PRO A 45 -40.15 -8.29 -1.64
C PRO A 45 -38.83 -7.65 -2.09
N MET A 46 -37.84 -7.60 -1.19
CA MET A 46 -36.51 -7.09 -1.47
C MET A 46 -35.81 -7.85 -2.61
N LEU A 47 -35.95 -9.18 -2.68
CA LEU A 47 -35.36 -9.99 -3.76
C LEU A 47 -35.89 -9.56 -5.12
N PHE A 48 -37.21 -9.32 -5.22
CA PHE A 48 -37.83 -8.87 -6.47
C PHE A 48 -37.42 -7.46 -6.85
N ILE A 49 -37.36 -6.54 -5.89
CA ILE A 49 -36.90 -5.17 -6.13
C ILE A 49 -35.44 -5.18 -6.63
N SER A 50 -34.56 -5.94 -5.97
CA SER A 50 -33.17 -6.10 -6.41
C SER A 50 -33.07 -6.73 -7.80
N LEU A 51 -33.87 -7.75 -8.10
CA LEU A 51 -33.92 -8.39 -9.42
C LEU A 51 -34.36 -7.41 -10.52
N VAL A 52 -35.42 -6.63 -10.27
CA VAL A 52 -35.89 -5.61 -11.21
C VAL A 52 -34.82 -4.54 -11.42
N LEU A 53 -34.17 -4.07 -10.35
CA LEU A 53 -33.12 -3.06 -10.42
C LEU A 53 -31.92 -3.55 -11.24
N VAL A 54 -31.45 -4.78 -11.00
CA VAL A 54 -30.36 -5.40 -11.77
C VAL A 54 -30.77 -5.59 -13.22
N GLY A 55 -31.96 -6.12 -13.48
CA GLY A 55 -32.48 -6.33 -14.83
C GLY A 55 -32.60 -5.01 -15.60
N ALA A 56 -33.09 -3.95 -14.96
CA ALA A 56 -33.16 -2.61 -15.53
C ALA A 56 -31.75 -2.05 -15.84
N GLY A 57 -30.79 -2.23 -14.93
CA GLY A 57 -29.40 -1.83 -15.16
C GLY A 57 -28.77 -2.52 -16.37
N ILE A 58 -28.95 -3.84 -16.50
CA ILE A 58 -28.48 -4.61 -17.66
C ILE A 58 -29.18 -4.14 -18.94
N ALA A 59 -30.49 -3.91 -18.90
CA ALA A 59 -31.25 -3.44 -20.05
C ALA A 59 -30.80 -2.05 -20.53
N VAL A 60 -30.55 -1.12 -19.60
CA VAL A 60 -30.00 0.21 -19.92
C VAL A 60 -28.59 0.09 -20.49
N GLY A 61 -27.73 -0.73 -19.87
CA GLY A 61 -26.38 -0.99 -20.37
C GLY A 61 -26.38 -1.54 -21.78
N PHE A 62 -27.20 -2.56 -22.06
CA PHE A 62 -27.37 -3.11 -23.39
C PHE A 62 -27.91 -2.06 -24.38
N TRP A 63 -28.95 -1.32 -24.01
CA TRP A 63 -29.55 -0.31 -24.90
C TRP A 63 -28.57 0.80 -25.29
N MET A 64 -27.70 1.21 -24.37
CA MET A 64 -26.68 2.23 -24.58
C MET A 64 -25.49 1.70 -25.40
N TYR A 65 -25.01 0.49 -25.10
CA TYR A 65 -23.81 -0.07 -25.73
C TYR A 65 -24.08 -0.92 -26.98
N ARG A 66 -25.32 -1.29 -27.31
CA ARG A 66 -25.64 -2.09 -28.52
C ARG A 66 -25.21 -1.43 -29.85
N LYS A 67 -24.99 -0.11 -29.86
CA LYS A 67 -24.47 0.64 -31.02
C LYS A 67 -23.08 1.25 -30.77
N ALA A 68 -22.40 0.85 -29.70
CA ALA A 68 -21.02 1.26 -29.48
C ALA A 68 -20.16 0.77 -30.66
N GLY A 69 -19.25 1.61 -31.14
CA GLY A 69 -18.46 1.33 -32.35
C GLY A 69 -19.13 1.66 -33.69
N LEU A 70 -20.40 2.10 -33.70
CA LEU A 70 -21.01 2.68 -34.90
C LEU A 70 -21.07 4.21 -34.81
N PRO A 71 -20.87 4.94 -35.93
CA PRO A 71 -21.09 6.37 -35.99
C PRO A 71 -22.58 6.68 -35.83
N ASP A 72 -22.92 7.60 -34.93
CA ASP A 72 -24.30 8.00 -34.66
C ASP A 72 -24.41 9.52 -34.54
N ARG A 73 -25.32 10.13 -35.33
CA ARG A 73 -25.70 11.56 -35.42
C ARG A 73 -24.91 12.55 -34.53
N GLY A 74 -23.60 12.71 -34.80
CA GLY A 74 -22.71 13.68 -34.14
C GLY A 74 -21.61 13.08 -33.24
N ARG A 75 -21.69 11.80 -32.90
CA ARG A 75 -20.67 11.06 -32.13
C ARG A 75 -19.80 10.21 -33.08
N PRO A 76 -18.46 10.37 -33.06
CA PRO A 76 -17.55 9.48 -33.76
C PRO A 76 -17.63 8.04 -33.22
N ALA A 77 -17.38 7.05 -34.08
CA ALA A 77 -17.44 5.62 -33.70
C ALA A 77 -16.46 5.24 -32.58
N GLU A 78 -15.34 5.97 -32.50
CA GLU A 78 -14.25 5.75 -31.54
C GLU A 78 -14.55 6.26 -30.12
N VAL A 79 -15.49 7.22 -29.98
CA VAL A 79 -15.78 7.86 -28.70
C VAL A 79 -16.86 7.07 -27.96
N ASP A 80 -16.63 6.72 -26.69
CA ASP A 80 -17.61 5.99 -25.87
C ASP A 80 -18.93 6.79 -25.74
N PRO A 81 -20.10 6.14 -25.81
CA PRO A 81 -21.39 6.82 -25.62
C PRO A 81 -21.47 7.65 -24.33
N LEU A 82 -20.92 7.16 -23.21
CA LEU A 82 -20.91 7.89 -21.93
C LEU A 82 -19.90 9.03 -21.91
N GLU A 83 -18.75 8.86 -22.56
CA GLU A 83 -17.77 9.93 -22.69
C GLU A 83 -18.35 11.13 -23.46
N TYR A 84 -19.12 10.85 -24.52
CA TYR A 84 -19.79 11.88 -25.30
C TYR A 84 -20.87 12.63 -24.49
N LEU A 85 -21.63 11.91 -23.65
CA LEU A 85 -22.71 12.51 -22.85
C LEU A 85 -22.21 13.26 -21.61
N HIS A 86 -21.18 12.74 -20.94
CA HIS A 86 -20.68 13.32 -19.70
C HIS A 86 -19.15 13.19 -19.57
N PRO A 87 -18.38 13.97 -20.35
CA PRO A 87 -16.93 13.79 -20.47
C PRO A 87 -16.18 14.00 -19.15
N ALA A 88 -16.63 14.92 -18.30
CA ALA A 88 -16.00 15.20 -17.00
C ALA A 88 -16.12 14.01 -16.05
N LEU A 89 -17.35 13.47 -15.88
CA LEU A 89 -17.59 12.32 -15.02
C LEU A 89 -16.94 11.05 -15.58
N PHE A 90 -17.00 10.86 -16.90
CA PHE A 90 -16.33 9.73 -17.54
C PHE A 90 -14.82 9.77 -17.28
N ARG A 91 -14.16 10.92 -17.49
CA ARG A 91 -12.73 11.08 -17.18
C ARG A 91 -12.44 10.87 -15.70
N PHE A 92 -13.28 11.37 -14.80
CA PHE A 92 -13.11 11.17 -13.37
C PHE A 92 -13.14 9.69 -12.98
N LEU A 93 -14.13 8.93 -13.47
CA LEU A 93 -14.26 7.49 -13.20
C LEU A 93 -13.20 6.66 -13.95
N ALA A 94 -12.87 7.03 -15.19
CA ALA A 94 -11.84 6.36 -16.01
C ALA A 94 -10.45 6.48 -15.39
N ASN A 95 -10.14 7.60 -14.74
CA ASN A 95 -8.92 7.77 -13.95
C ASN A 95 -9.05 7.22 -12.52
N LYS A 96 -9.93 6.23 -12.29
CA LYS A 96 -10.14 5.56 -10.98
C LYS A 96 -10.36 6.56 -9.81
N ILE A 97 -11.09 7.65 -10.06
CA ILE A 97 -11.37 8.69 -9.06
C ILE A 97 -10.08 9.39 -8.56
N TRP A 98 -8.98 9.31 -9.33
CA TRP A 98 -7.69 9.92 -9.03
C TRP A 98 -7.04 9.46 -7.71
N ILE A 99 -7.45 8.29 -7.21
CA ILE A 99 -6.95 7.74 -5.94
C ILE A 99 -5.48 7.34 -6.08
N ASP A 100 -5.10 6.75 -7.21
CA ASP A 100 -3.74 6.31 -7.49
C ASP A 100 -2.78 7.52 -7.49
N GLU A 101 -3.16 8.62 -8.15
CA GLU A 101 -2.37 9.85 -8.23
C GLU A 101 -2.30 10.59 -6.89
N LEU A 102 -3.38 10.55 -6.11
CA LEU A 102 -3.36 11.11 -4.76
C LEU A 102 -2.39 10.34 -3.88
N TYR A 103 -2.43 9.00 -3.92
CA TYR A 103 -1.54 8.15 -3.13
C TYR A 103 -0.07 8.33 -3.53
N ASP A 104 0.20 8.42 -4.84
CA ASP A 104 1.55 8.67 -5.36
C ASP A 104 2.11 10.02 -4.90
N ARG A 105 1.33 11.10 -5.02
CA ARG A 105 1.76 12.45 -4.63
C ARG A 105 1.78 12.70 -3.12
N THR A 106 1.14 11.84 -2.35
CA THR A 106 1.11 11.95 -0.89
C THR A 106 1.99 10.89 -0.28
N VAL A 107 1.46 9.70 -0.04
CA VAL A 107 2.12 8.63 0.72
C VAL A 107 3.48 8.29 0.11
N ILE A 108 3.55 8.06 -1.20
CA ILE A 108 4.80 7.68 -1.86
C ILE A 108 5.80 8.85 -1.85
N ALA A 109 5.38 10.04 -2.27
CA ALA A 109 6.24 11.22 -2.31
C ALA A 109 6.79 11.60 -0.91
N PHE A 110 5.94 11.62 0.11
CA PHE A 110 6.36 11.90 1.49
C PHE A 110 7.30 10.81 2.03
N SER A 111 7.05 9.55 1.72
CA SER A 111 7.94 8.45 2.11
C SER A 111 9.31 8.57 1.46
N TRP A 112 9.37 8.93 0.17
CA TRP A 112 10.63 9.20 -0.53
C TRP A 112 11.40 10.38 0.06
N MET A 113 10.70 11.47 0.38
CA MET A 113 11.31 12.63 1.02
C MET A 113 11.86 12.27 2.41
N ALA A 114 11.09 11.54 3.21
CA ALA A 114 11.51 11.07 4.53
C ALA A 114 12.72 10.13 4.45
N ALA A 115 12.74 9.20 3.48
CA ALA A 115 13.87 8.31 3.25
C ALA A 115 15.14 9.09 2.89
N ARG A 116 15.02 10.09 2.01
CA ARG A 116 16.15 10.95 1.62
C ARG A 116 16.66 11.80 2.79
N LEU A 117 15.75 12.33 3.62
CA LEU A 117 16.12 13.05 4.83
C LEU A 117 16.83 12.13 5.82
N SER A 118 16.35 10.90 5.99
CA SER A 118 16.96 9.90 6.86
C SER A 118 18.37 9.52 6.40
N ASP A 119 18.58 9.26 5.10
CA ASP A 119 19.91 8.96 4.54
C ASP A 119 20.87 10.14 4.69
N TRP A 120 20.38 11.38 4.52
CA TRP A 120 21.17 12.57 4.77
C TRP A 120 21.57 12.71 6.25
N MET A 121 20.64 12.49 7.18
CA MET A 121 20.94 12.54 8.61
C MET A 121 21.99 11.48 8.99
N ASP A 122 21.87 10.26 8.47
CA ASP A 122 22.83 9.19 8.73
C ASP A 122 24.25 9.55 8.28
N ARG A 123 24.40 9.99 7.03
CA ARG A 123 25.71 10.30 6.43
C ARG A 123 26.41 11.53 6.99
N TYR A 124 25.64 12.55 7.38
CA TYR A 124 26.24 13.85 7.73
C TYR A 124 26.10 14.18 9.20
N PHE A 125 24.92 13.94 9.78
CA PHE A 125 24.67 14.29 11.17
C PHE A 125 25.21 13.21 12.11
N TRP A 126 24.79 11.96 11.93
CA TRP A 126 25.19 10.85 12.81
C TRP A 126 26.65 10.44 12.59
N ASP A 127 27.08 10.19 11.35
CA ASP A 127 28.47 9.88 11.05
C ASP A 127 29.41 11.03 11.46
N GLY A 128 28.99 12.28 11.24
CA GLY A 128 29.74 13.47 11.66
C GLY A 128 29.95 13.53 13.18
N LEU A 129 28.91 13.24 13.97
CA LEU A 129 28.99 13.20 15.43
C LEU A 129 29.97 12.11 15.90
N VAL A 130 29.87 10.90 15.33
CA VAL A 130 30.77 9.78 15.67
C VAL A 130 32.23 10.12 15.34
N ARG A 131 32.50 10.66 14.15
CA ARG A 131 33.86 11.09 13.76
C ARG A 131 34.37 12.21 14.66
N GLY A 132 33.51 13.15 15.04
CA GLY A 132 33.86 14.24 15.96
C GLY A 132 34.31 13.71 17.32
N LEU A 133 33.54 12.80 17.91
CA LEU A 133 33.91 12.14 19.16
C LEU A 133 35.21 11.32 19.02
N GLY A 134 35.36 10.57 17.92
CA GLY A 134 36.58 9.82 17.64
C GLY A 134 37.82 10.72 17.53
N GLY A 135 37.69 11.86 16.84
CA GLY A 135 38.75 12.85 16.71
C GLY A 135 39.12 13.50 18.05
N LEU A 136 38.13 13.83 18.89
CA LEU A 136 38.36 14.33 20.25
C LEU A 136 39.12 13.30 21.10
N GLY A 137 38.73 12.03 21.03
CA GLY A 137 39.44 10.94 21.72
C GLY A 137 40.90 10.81 21.28
N GLN A 138 41.17 10.89 19.97
CA GLN A 138 42.53 10.88 19.43
C GLN A 138 43.35 12.09 19.92
N LEU A 139 42.76 13.29 19.93
CA LEU A 139 43.44 14.49 20.44
C LEU A 139 43.83 14.34 21.92
N VAL A 140 42.91 13.84 22.76
CA VAL A 140 43.19 13.58 24.17
C VAL A 140 44.30 12.54 24.33
N GLY A 141 44.30 11.48 23.51
CA GLY A 141 45.34 10.45 23.51
C GLY A 141 46.72 10.98 23.13
N ILE A 142 46.81 11.80 22.08
CA ILE A 142 48.05 12.48 21.68
C ILE A 142 48.56 13.38 22.82
N PHE A 143 47.66 14.14 23.44
CA PHE A 143 48.00 15.04 24.54
C PHE A 143 48.54 14.28 25.76
N THR A 144 47.89 13.18 26.16
CA THR A 144 48.34 12.35 27.29
C THR A 144 49.67 11.66 27.00
N THR A 145 49.85 11.13 25.79
CA THR A 145 51.13 10.52 25.37
C THR A 145 52.27 11.54 25.41
N SER A 146 52.02 12.77 24.94
CA SER A 146 53.01 13.85 24.97
C SER A 146 53.45 14.21 26.39
N ILE A 147 52.49 14.27 27.34
CA ILE A 147 52.78 14.51 28.76
C ILE A 147 53.62 13.37 29.36
N ASP A 148 53.32 12.12 29.02
CA ASP A 148 54.05 10.96 29.53
C ASP A 148 55.51 10.95 29.03
N GLU A 149 55.70 11.13 27.72
CA GLU A 149 57.04 11.15 27.11
C GLU A 149 57.89 12.34 27.58
N HIS A 150 57.35 13.56 27.57
CA HIS A 150 58.13 14.78 27.85
C HIS A 150 58.15 15.19 29.32
N GLY A 151 57.17 14.77 30.11
CA GLY A 151 57.07 15.11 31.53
C GLY A 151 57.60 14.01 32.42
N ILE A 152 57.06 12.80 32.27
CA ILE A 152 57.32 11.70 33.19
C ILE A 152 58.61 10.97 32.81
N ASN A 153 58.72 10.46 31.59
CA ASN A 153 59.89 9.70 31.17
C ASN A 153 61.15 10.56 31.13
N ALA A 154 61.08 11.77 30.57
CA ALA A 154 62.22 12.70 30.61
C ALA A 154 62.68 13.02 32.04
N GLY A 155 61.73 13.23 32.97
CA GLY A 155 62.06 13.48 34.38
C GLY A 155 62.69 12.25 35.06
N VAL A 156 62.21 11.05 34.77
CA VAL A 156 62.78 9.79 35.29
C VAL A 156 64.18 9.55 34.73
N ASP A 157 64.40 9.76 33.44
CA ASP A 157 65.70 9.59 32.79
C ASP A 157 66.76 10.56 33.36
N GLU A 158 66.40 11.82 33.58
CA GLU A 158 67.26 12.83 34.21
C GLU A 158 67.70 12.39 35.63
N THR A 159 66.77 11.88 36.44
CA THR A 159 67.07 11.41 37.81
C THR A 159 67.93 10.14 37.82
N THR A 160 67.75 9.26 36.82
CA THR A 160 68.53 8.02 36.69
C THR A 160 69.93 8.28 36.14
N ALA A 161 70.09 9.29 35.27
CA ALA A 161 71.41 9.77 34.85
C ALA A 161 72.19 10.40 36.02
N GLY A 162 71.51 11.18 36.87
CA GLY A 162 72.12 11.79 38.05
C GLY A 162 72.65 10.79 39.09
N THR A 163 72.04 9.61 39.19
CA THR A 163 72.49 8.53 40.11
C THR A 163 73.63 7.67 39.56
N ARG A 164 73.94 7.73 38.26
CA ARG A 164 75.11 7.09 37.64
C ARG A 164 76.39 7.93 37.72
N GLY A 165 76.29 9.19 38.12
CA GLY A 165 77.41 10.13 38.24
C GLY A 165 78.02 10.26 39.64
N LEU A 166 77.53 9.47 40.62
CA LEU A 166 78.06 9.34 41.97
C LEU A 166 78.69 7.95 42.16
#